data_AF-A0A8X6QMA7-F1
#
_entry.id   AF-A0A8X6QMA7-F1
#
_cell.length_a   1.000
_cell.length_b   1.000
_cell.length_c   1.000
_cell.angle_alpha   90.00
_cell.angle_beta   90.00
_cell.angle_gamma   90.00
#
_symmetry.space_group_name_H-M   'P 1'
#
loop_
_entity.id
_entity.type
_entity.pdbx_description
1 polymer ?
#
loop_
_entity_poly.entity_id
_entity_poly.type
_entity_poly.pdbx_seq_one_letter_code
_entity_poly.pdbx_strand_id
1 'polypeptide(L)' 'PPAIIESSTSSDTVIEERAKVSLRCEASGYPEPIITWRREDGKDINLGSYGGRKYS' A
#
# COMPACT_ATOMS: atom_id res chain seq x y z
N PRO A 1 14.82 11.36 7.70
CA PRO A 1 14.42 10.73 6.43
C PRO A 1 13.37 9.65 6.71
N PRO A 2 12.43 9.37 5.80
CA PRO A 2 11.46 8.29 5.99
C PRO A 2 12.12 6.92 5.86
N ALA A 3 11.73 5.97 6.71
CA ALA A 3 12.18 4.59 6.70
C ALA A 3 10.97 3.64 6.79
N ILE A 4 10.91 2.65 5.89
CA ILE A 4 9.85 1.63 5.87
C ILE A 4 10.10 0.63 7.00
N ILE A 5 9.04 0.30 7.73
CA ILE A 5 9.06 -0.72 8.78
C ILE A 5 8.64 -2.04 8.15
N GLU A 6 9.62 -2.82 7.69
CA GLU A 6 9.42 -4.08 6.96
C GLU A 6 8.54 -5.08 7.74
N SER A 7 8.67 -5.15 9.06
CA SER A 7 7.90 -6.08 9.90
C SER A 7 6.40 -5.79 9.94
N SER A 8 6.00 -4.55 9.65
CA SER A 8 4.59 -4.11 9.69
C SER A 8 4.02 -3.80 8.30
N THR A 9 4.85 -3.95 7.26
CA THR A 9 4.49 -3.72 5.86
C THR A 9 4.20 -5.06 5.18
N SER A 10 3.21 -5.09 4.30
CA SER A 10 2.85 -6.30 3.56
C SER A 10 3.97 -6.74 2.62
N SER A 11 4.28 -8.04 2.63
CA SER A 11 5.17 -8.69 1.65
C SER A 11 4.39 -9.17 0.41
N ASP A 12 5.11 -9.79 -0.52
CA ASP A 12 4.53 -10.44 -1.69
C ASP A 12 3.42 -11.41 -1.30
N THR A 13 2.25 -11.26 -1.93
CA THR A 13 1.05 -12.04 -1.63
C THR A 13 0.38 -12.47 -2.93
N VAL A 14 -0.01 -13.75 -3.03
CA VAL A 14 -0.78 -14.31 -4.15
C VAL A 14 -2.18 -14.64 -3.65
N ILE A 15 -3.21 -14.18 -4.35
CA ILE A 15 -4.62 -14.41 -4.01
C ILE A 15 -5.38 -14.99 -5.21
N GLU A 16 -6.49 -15.66 -4.94
CA GLU A 16 -7.39 -16.16 -5.97
C GLU A 16 -8.12 -15.00 -6.69
N GLU A 17 -8.56 -15.26 -7.92
CA GLU A 17 -9.38 -14.29 -8.66
C GLU A 17 -10.65 -13.95 -7.88
N ARG A 18 -11.03 -12.66 -7.88
CA ARG A 18 -12.18 -12.10 -7.13
C ARG A 18 -12.04 -12.14 -5.60
N ALA A 19 -10.95 -12.67 -5.06
CA ALA A 19 -10.63 -12.53 -3.65
C ALA A 19 -10.27 -11.08 -3.31
N LYS A 20 -10.43 -10.70 -2.04
CA LYS A 20 -10.06 -9.38 -1.53
C LYS A 20 -8.67 -9.43 -0.91
N VAL A 21 -7.88 -8.39 -1.16
CA VAL A 21 -6.58 -8.19 -0.52
C VAL A 21 -6.52 -6.80 0.10
N SER A 22 -5.79 -6.69 1.21
CA SER A 22 -5.45 -5.42 1.85
C SER A 22 -3.93 -5.34 1.95
N LEU A 23 -3.35 -4.30 1.37
CA LEU A 23 -1.92 -4.02 1.47
C LEU A 23 -1.70 -2.98 2.59
N ARG A 24 -0.79 -3.29 3.50
CA ARG A 24 -0.40 -2.42 4.62
C ARG A 24 1.00 -1.88 4.36
N CYS A 25 1.21 -0.60 4.68
CA CYS A 25 2.52 0.04 4.68
C CYS A 25 2.65 0.83 5.97
N GLU A 26 3.80 0.73 6.62
CA GLU A 26 4.14 1.49 7.82
C GLU A 26 5.53 2.09 7.64
N ALA A 27 5.65 3.39 7.91
CA ALA A 27 6.91 4.12 7.78
C ALA A 27 7.11 5.05 8.97
N SER A 28 8.36 5.24 9.38
CA SER A 28 8.76 6.17 10.43
C SER A 28 9.66 7.27 9.88
N GLY A 29 9.60 8.46 10.47
CA GLY A 29 10.41 9.59 10.04
C GLY A 29 9.97 10.87 10.73
N TYR A 30 10.81 11.90 10.65
CA TYR A 30 10.47 13.24 11.11
C TYR A 30 10.75 14.27 9.99
N PRO A 31 9.77 15.12 9.61
CA PRO A 31 8.35 15.06 10.03
C PRO A 31 7.67 13.75 9.60
N GLU A 32 6.47 13.50 10.12
CA GLU A 32 5.71 12.27 9.86
C GLU A 32 5.57 12.00 8.35
N PRO A 33 5.89 10.79 7.88
CA PRO A 33 5.91 10.48 6.45
C PRO A 33 4.50 10.38 5.86
N ILE A 34 4.36 10.83 4.61
CA ILE A 34 3.13 10.65 3.84
C ILE A 34 3.22 9.34 3.06
N ILE A 35 2.28 8.44 3.29
CA ILE A 35 2.20 7.14 2.59
C ILE A 35 1.41 7.31 1.29
N THR A 36 2.03 6.94 0.17
CA THR A 36 1.37 6.90 -1.14
C THR A 36 1.61 5.55 -1.81
N TRP A 37 0.60 5.05 -2.53
CA TRP A 37 0.67 3.79 -3.25
C TRP A 37 0.85 4.06 -4.74
N ARG A 38 1.69 3.25 -5.38
CA ARG A 38 1.90 3.24 -6.83
C ARG A 38 2.06 1.82 -7.33
N ARG A 39 1.77 1.60 -8.62
CA ARG A 39 2.13 0.34 -9.27
C ARG A 39 3.61 0.34 -9.62
N GLU A 40 4.22 -0.85 -9.62
CA GLU A 40 5.63 -1.02 -10.01
C GLU A 40 5.86 -0.63 -11.48
N ASP A 41 4.88 -0.91 -12.34
CA ASP A 41 4.91 -0.58 -13.78
C ASP A 41 4.64 0.91 -14.07
N GLY A 42 4.48 1.74 -13.03
CA GLY A 42 4.24 3.18 -13.16
C GLY A 42 2.87 3.55 -13.73
N LYS A 43 2.00 2.57 -14.00
CA LYS A 43 0.63 2.84 -14.48
C LYS A 43 -0.28 3.23 -13.32
N ASP A 44 -1.41 3.83 -13.67
CA ASP A 44 -2.44 4.19 -12.70
C ASP A 44 -3.01 2.97 -11.99
N ILE A 45 -3.32 3.15 -10.70
CA ILE A 45 -4.07 2.17 -9.92
C ILE A 45 -5.53 2.28 -10.33
N ASN A 46 -6.05 1.23 -10.98
CA ASN A 46 -7.47 1.13 -11.31
C ASN A 46 -8.27 0.91 -10.02
N LEU A 47 -8.78 1.98 -9.42
CA LEU A 47 -9.56 1.90 -8.19
C LEU A 47 -10.94 1.25 -8.40
N GLY A 48 -11.48 1.21 -9.62
CA GLY A 48 -12.79 0.58 -9.91
C GLY A 48 -13.90 1.01 -8.91
N SER A 49 -14.90 0.15 -8.67
CA SER A 49 -15.87 0.35 -7.57
C SER A 49 -15.39 -0.20 -6.22
N TYR A 50 -14.27 -0.91 -6.17
CA TYR A 50 -13.79 -1.64 -4.99
C TYR A 50 -12.64 -0.96 -4.25
N GLY A 51 -12.02 0.06 -4.84
CA GLY A 51 -10.82 0.72 -4.34
C GLY A 51 -11.10 2.10 -3.77
N GLY A 52 -10.49 2.39 -2.62
CA GLY A 52 -10.40 3.76 -2.10
C GLY A 52 -10.86 3.95 -0.67
N ARG A 53 -10.49 3.07 0.28
CA ARG A 53 -10.47 3.47 1.69
C ARG A 53 -9.04 3.86 2.05
N LYS A 54 -8.74 5.16 1.96
CA LYS A 54 -7.56 5.73 2.59
C LYS A 54 -7.71 5.49 4.08
N TYR A 55 -6.86 4.66 4.67
CA TYR A 55 -6.65 4.71 6.11
C TYR A 55 -5.77 5.94 6.36
N SER A 56 -6.33 6.90 7.11
CA SER A 56 -5.65 8.13 7.53
C SER A 56 -4.56 7.81 8.54
#